data_AF-A0ABD2GW79-F1
#
_entry.id   AF-A0ABD2GW79-F1
#
_cell.length_a   1.000
_cell.length_b   1.000
_cell.length_c   1.000
_cell.angle_alpha   90.00
_cell.angle_beta   90.00
_cell.angle_gamma   90.00
#
_symmetry.space_group_name_H-M   'P 1'
#
loop_
_entity.id
_entity.type
_entity.pdbx_description
1 polymer ?
#
loop_
_entity_poly.entity_id
_entity_poly.type
_entity_poly.pdbx_seq_one_letter_code
_entity_poly.pdbx_strand_id
1 'polypeptide(L)'
;MLFSTINCLLRPIDHPNPADAPELCTRFLDFFEDKVNSIHQELRAPAPSYSHATPPLVTVPSTSHLPQCCLSSFAPVDALQVAKLVSKAKAATCSLDPMPSAHVKTCLPILCSTIVNIINSSLESGKVPAVFKIAAVTPIIKKPGLDPEDPSNYRPISNLPFLLIILLFCFPL
;
A
#
# COMPACT_ATOMS: atom_id res chain seq x y z
N MET A 1 -17.62 -21.05 -12.52
CA MET A 1 -16.45 -21.62 -13.24
C MET A 1 -16.69 -21.59 -14.74
N LEU A 2 -17.69 -22.26 -15.30
CA LEU A 2 -17.94 -22.25 -16.75
C LEU A 2 -18.26 -20.86 -17.33
N PHE A 3 -19.18 -20.12 -16.71
CA PHE A 3 -19.56 -18.77 -17.17
C PHE A 3 -18.47 -17.71 -16.97
N SER A 4 -17.57 -17.85 -16.00
CA SER A 4 -16.42 -16.94 -15.84
C SER A 4 -15.36 -17.19 -16.91
N THR A 5 -15.14 -18.45 -17.27
CA THR A 5 -14.24 -18.84 -18.37
C THR A 5 -14.78 -18.38 -19.72
N ILE A 6 -16.08 -18.56 -19.97
CA ILE A 6 -16.74 -18.10 -21.20
C ILE A 6 -16.71 -16.57 -21.29
N ASN A 7 -17.00 -15.84 -20.21
CA ASN A 7 -16.86 -14.38 -20.19
C ASN A 7 -15.41 -13.91 -20.37
N CYS A 8 -14.42 -14.70 -19.97
CA CYS A 8 -13.01 -14.38 -20.20
C CYS A 8 -12.62 -14.56 -21.69
N LEU A 9 -13.22 -15.54 -22.37
CA LEU A 9 -12.94 -15.88 -23.77
C LEU A 9 -13.73 -15.02 -24.77
N LEU A 10 -14.91 -14.51 -24.38
CA LEU A 10 -15.82 -13.76 -25.26
C LEU A 10 -15.77 -12.24 -25.06
N ARG A 11 -14.99 -11.73 -24.11
CA ARG A 11 -14.73 -10.29 -24.05
C ARG A 11 -13.96 -9.90 -25.30
N PRO A 12 -14.38 -8.86 -26.05
CA PRO A 12 -13.49 -8.18 -26.98
C PRO A 12 -12.22 -7.87 -26.19
N ILE A 13 -11.11 -8.39 -26.69
CA ILE A 13 -9.82 -8.02 -26.17
C ILE A 13 -9.58 -6.60 -26.67
N ASP A 14 -10.15 -5.61 -25.98
CA ASP A 14 -9.69 -4.23 -26.04
C ASP A 14 -8.36 -4.20 -25.28
N HIS A 15 -7.36 -4.90 -25.81
CA HIS A 15 -6.00 -4.63 -25.39
C HIS A 15 -5.69 -3.24 -25.94
N PRO A 16 -5.42 -2.24 -25.07
CA PRO A 16 -4.83 -1.01 -25.57
C PRO A 16 -3.64 -1.40 -26.42
N ASN A 17 -3.54 -0.80 -27.61
CA ASN A 17 -2.42 -1.04 -28.51
C ASN A 17 -1.13 -0.90 -27.67
N PRO A 18 -0.19 -1.85 -27.70
CA PRO A 18 1.01 -1.80 -26.87
C PRO A 18 1.79 -0.47 -27.00
N ALA A 19 1.62 0.24 -28.11
CA ALA A 19 2.16 1.58 -28.34
C ALA A 19 1.55 2.67 -27.44
N ASP A 20 0.27 2.55 -27.04
CA ASP A 20 -0.47 3.52 -26.24
C ASP A 20 -0.35 3.24 -24.73
N ALA A 21 0.20 2.07 -24.36
CA ALA A 21 0.33 1.65 -22.98
C ALA A 21 1.18 2.60 -22.10
N PRO A 22 2.33 3.14 -22.55
CA PRO A 22 3.10 4.10 -21.76
C PRO A 22 2.34 5.38 -21.48
N GLU A 23 1.68 5.94 -22.50
CA GLU A 23 0.89 7.18 -22.37
C GLU A 23 -0.28 6.99 -21.42
N LEU A 24 -0.99 5.86 -21.53
CA LEU A 24 -2.06 5.50 -20.61
C LEU A 24 -1.56 5.35 -19.16
N CYS A 25 -0.40 4.69 -18.97
CA CYS A 25 0.21 4.56 -17.65
C CYS A 25 0.57 5.93 -17.04
N THR A 26 1.16 6.82 -17.84
CA THR A 26 1.46 8.20 -17.41
C THR A 26 0.18 8.96 -17.06
N ARG A 27 -0.87 8.87 -17.88
CA ARG A 27 -2.16 9.51 -17.61
C ARG A 27 -2.75 9.08 -16.26
N PHE A 28 -2.68 7.79 -15.93
CA PHE A 28 -3.11 7.29 -14.63
C PHE A 28 -2.21 7.75 -13.48
N LEU A 29 -0.89 7.77 -13.69
CA LEU A 29 0.06 8.25 -12.70
C LEU A 29 -0.22 9.69 -12.32
N ASP A 30 -0.27 10.58 -13.31
CA ASP A 30 -0.53 12.01 -13.13
C ASP A 30 -1.87 12.23 -12.40
N PHE A 31 -2.93 11.55 -12.85
CA PHE A 31 -4.25 11.66 -12.23
C PHE A 31 -4.24 11.26 -10.74
N PHE A 32 -3.57 10.16 -10.38
CA PHE A 32 -3.51 9.71 -9.00
C PHE A 32 -2.64 10.62 -8.13
N GLU A 33 -1.52 11.14 -8.65
CA GLU A 33 -0.68 12.11 -7.96
C GLU A 33 -1.43 13.41 -7.69
N ASP A 34 -2.08 13.98 -8.71
CA ASP A 34 -2.88 15.21 -8.59
C ASP A 34 -4.00 15.07 -7.58
N LYS A 35 -4.66 13.90 -7.57
CA LYS A 35 -5.72 13.62 -6.60
C LYS A 35 -5.17 13.58 -5.17
N VAL A 36 -4.00 12.97 -4.95
CA VAL A 36 -3.34 12.93 -3.64
C VAL A 36 -2.95 14.33 -3.20
N ASN A 37 -2.36 15.12 -4.11
CA ASN A 37 -1.99 16.51 -3.86
C ASN A 37 -3.20 17.37 -3.48
N SER A 38 -4.31 17.23 -4.21
CA SER A 38 -5.56 17.94 -3.92
C SER A 38 -6.09 17.61 -2.53
N ILE A 39 -6.14 16.32 -2.16
CA ILE A 39 -6.56 15.89 -0.82
C ILE A 39 -5.65 16.50 0.27
N HIS A 40 -4.33 16.51 0.06
CA HIS A 40 -3.40 17.13 1.01
C HIS A 40 -3.62 18.64 1.17
N GLN A 41 -3.97 19.35 0.10
CA GLN A 41 -4.29 20.77 0.15
C GLN A 41 -5.60 21.03 0.90
N GLU A 42 -6.65 20.25 0.61
CA GLU A 42 -7.94 20.34 1.32
C GLU A 42 -7.79 20.07 2.83
N LEU A 43 -6.99 19.08 3.21
CA LEU A 43 -6.73 18.75 4.61
C LEU A 43 -5.92 19.82 5.35
N ARG A 44 -5.13 20.63 4.64
CA ARG A 44 -4.36 21.75 5.21
C ARG A 44 -5.14 23.05 5.25
N ALA A 45 -6.24 23.16 4.50
CA ALA A 45 -7.05 24.37 4.48
C ALA A 45 -7.63 24.63 5.89
N PRO A 46 -7.55 25.86 6.41
CA PRO A 46 -8.25 26.24 7.63
C PRO A 46 -9.75 25.97 7.46
N ALA A 47 -10.40 25.41 8.49
CA ALA A 47 -11.84 25.24 8.47
C ALA A 47 -12.52 26.59 8.10
N PRO A 48 -13.55 26.59 7.25
CA PRO A 48 -14.26 27.81 6.91
C PRO A 48 -14.75 28.46 8.20
N SER A 49 -14.38 29.74 8.39
CA SER A 49 -14.88 30.57 9.47
C SER A 49 -16.38 30.77 9.27
N TYR A 50 -17.19 29.85 9.79
CA TYR A 50 -18.61 30.11 9.96
C TYR A 50 -18.73 31.29 10.92
N SER A 51 -19.19 32.42 10.40
CA SER A 51 -19.61 33.58 11.18
C SER A 51 -20.87 33.23 11.97
N HIS A 52 -20.71 32.44 13.02
CA HIS A 52 -21.67 32.37 14.11
C HIS A 52 -21.02 32.95 15.34
N ALA A 53 -21.77 33.86 15.98
CA ALA A 53 -21.43 34.68 17.12
C ALA A 53 -20.38 34.04 18.05
N THR A 54 -19.35 34.83 18.37
CA THR A 54 -18.33 34.58 19.40
C THR A 54 -18.86 33.72 20.54
N PRO A 55 -18.45 32.44 20.65
CA PRO A 55 -18.52 31.73 21.92
C PRO A 55 -17.65 32.48 22.93
N PRO A 56 -17.99 32.47 24.24
CA PRO A 56 -17.16 33.11 25.25
C PRO A 56 -15.74 32.57 25.13
N LEU A 57 -14.77 33.45 25.34
CA LEU A 57 -13.34 33.17 25.34
C LEU A 57 -13.04 32.07 26.36
N VAL A 58 -13.19 30.80 25.96
CA VAL A 58 -12.62 29.68 26.69
C VAL A 58 -11.14 29.83 26.45
N THR A 59 -10.43 30.37 27.44
CA THR A 59 -8.98 30.24 27.56
C THR A 59 -8.68 28.77 27.40
N VAL A 60 -8.34 28.35 26.17
CA VAL A 60 -7.79 27.03 25.92
C VAL A 60 -6.52 27.03 26.75
N PRO A 61 -6.44 26.25 27.84
CA PRO A 61 -5.17 26.10 28.52
C PRO A 61 -4.23 25.59 27.44
N SER A 62 -3.08 26.23 27.26
CA SER A 62 -2.01 25.71 26.42
C SER A 62 -1.72 24.28 26.90
N THR A 63 -2.36 23.28 26.29
CA THR A 63 -2.16 21.87 26.60
C THR A 63 -0.85 21.49 25.94
N SER A 64 0.24 21.91 26.57
CA SER A 64 1.62 21.59 26.26
C SER A 64 1.97 20.14 26.56
N HIS A 65 1.04 19.20 26.40
CA HIS A 65 1.29 17.77 26.53
C HIS A 65 0.14 17.01 25.84
N LEU A 66 0.19 16.90 24.50
CA LEU A 66 -0.23 15.63 23.93
C LEU A 66 0.72 14.58 24.54
N PRO A 67 0.24 13.42 25.02
CA PRO A 67 1.14 12.31 25.25
C PRO A 67 1.84 12.05 23.91
N GLN A 68 3.12 12.37 23.84
CA GLN A 68 3.99 11.93 22.76
C GLN A 68 4.08 10.42 22.92
N CYS A 69 3.10 9.71 22.35
CA CYS A 69 3.13 8.27 22.19
C CYS A 69 4.23 7.99 21.15
N CYS A 70 5.48 8.06 21.58
CA CYS A 70 6.63 7.75 20.74
C CYS A 70 6.80 6.23 20.73
N LEU A 71 6.78 5.64 19.53
CA LEU A 71 7.27 4.28 19.33
C LEU A 71 8.79 4.29 19.54
N SER A 72 9.23 4.08 20.78
CA SER A 72 10.64 4.16 21.19
C SER A 72 11.44 2.91 20.87
N SER A 73 10.77 1.76 20.76
CA SER A 73 11.41 0.48 20.47
C SER A 73 10.42 -0.52 19.89
N PHE A 74 10.92 -1.43 19.07
CA PHE A 74 10.18 -2.61 18.60
C PHE A 74 10.82 -3.87 19.19
N ALA A 75 9.98 -4.84 19.56
CA ALA A 75 10.48 -6.14 19.99
C ALA A 75 11.08 -6.87 18.78
N PRO A 76 12.27 -7.48 18.90
CA PRO A 76 12.83 -8.29 17.83
C PRO A 76 11.93 -9.51 17.58
N VAL A 77 11.89 -9.93 16.32
CA VAL A 77 11.19 -11.16 15.91
C VAL A 77 12.13 -12.35 15.87
N ASP A 78 11.61 -13.51 16.22
CA ASP A 78 12.33 -14.77 16.12
C ASP A 78 11.97 -15.55 14.84
N ALA A 79 12.74 -16.60 14.55
CA ALA A 79 12.54 -17.45 13.37
C ALA A 79 11.18 -18.16 13.37
N LEU A 80 10.63 -18.49 14.54
CA LEU A 80 9.34 -19.19 14.65
C LEU A 80 8.19 -18.23 14.31
N GLN A 81 8.26 -16.99 14.78
CA GLN A 81 7.32 -15.92 14.45
C GLN A 81 7.35 -15.62 12.96
N VAL A 82 8.53 -15.42 12.37
CA VAL A 82 8.68 -15.19 10.92
C VAL A 82 8.13 -16.37 10.13
N ALA A 83 8.44 -17.60 10.51
CA ALA A 83 7.92 -18.78 9.81
C ALA A 83 6.39 -18.88 9.87
N LYS A 84 5.79 -18.55 11.02
CA LYS A 84 4.33 -18.46 11.19
C LYS A 84 3.72 -17.37 10.32
N LEU A 85 4.35 -16.20 10.22
CA LEU A 85 3.89 -15.10 9.38
C LEU A 85 3.95 -15.47 7.89
N VAL A 86 5.10 -15.99 7.43
CA VAL A 86 5.30 -16.37 6.02
C VAL A 86 4.34 -17.49 5.60
N SER A 87 4.11 -18.49 6.46
CA SER A 87 3.17 -19.57 6.15
C SER A 87 1.73 -19.07 6.01
N LYS A 88 1.27 -18.20 6.91
CA LYS A 88 -0.09 -17.62 6.90
C LYS A 88 -0.32 -16.55 5.83
N ALA A 89 0.72 -15.81 5.44
CA ALA A 89 0.60 -14.74 4.45
C ALA A 89 0.04 -15.27 3.14
N LYS A 90 -0.84 -14.52 2.47
CA LYS A 90 -1.27 -14.88 1.10
C LYS A 90 -0.04 -14.93 0.20
N ALA A 91 0.04 -15.94 -0.67
CA ALA A 91 1.09 -16.02 -1.69
C ALA A 91 0.81 -15.02 -2.83
N ALA A 92 0.77 -13.74 -2.50
CA ALA A 92 0.72 -12.65 -3.47
C ALA A 92 2.16 -12.34 -3.90
N THR A 93 2.41 -12.42 -5.21
CA THR A 93 3.71 -12.11 -5.81
C THR A 93 3.64 -10.72 -6.42
N CYS A 94 4.63 -9.90 -6.09
CA CYS A 94 4.89 -8.64 -6.77
C CYS A 94 5.78 -8.88 -7.98
N SER A 95 5.56 -8.14 -9.08
CA SER A 95 6.46 -8.18 -10.25
C SER A 95 7.86 -7.65 -9.92
N LEU A 96 8.01 -6.93 -8.81
CA LEU A 96 9.28 -6.44 -8.28
C LEU A 96 9.98 -7.43 -7.35
N ASP A 97 9.33 -8.55 -7.01
CA ASP A 97 9.97 -9.56 -6.17
C ASP A 97 11.06 -10.32 -6.97
N PRO A 98 12.22 -10.62 -6.38
CA PRO A 98 13.27 -11.38 -7.06
C PRO A 98 12.86 -12.83 -7.33
N MET A 99 11.85 -13.34 -6.62
CA MET A 99 11.27 -14.66 -6.84
C MET A 99 9.80 -14.69 -6.41
N PRO A 100 8.99 -15.60 -6.96
CA PRO A 100 7.59 -15.71 -6.55
C PRO A 100 7.45 -16.06 -5.06
N SER A 101 6.44 -15.48 -4.41
CA SER A 101 6.17 -15.69 -2.97
C SER A 101 5.96 -17.17 -2.61
N ALA A 102 5.46 -17.98 -3.54
CA ALA A 102 5.33 -19.42 -3.36
C ALA A 102 6.70 -20.10 -3.18
N HIS A 103 7.72 -19.68 -3.94
CA HIS A 103 9.09 -20.18 -3.78
C HIS A 103 9.72 -19.70 -2.48
N VAL A 104 9.45 -18.46 -2.05
CA VAL A 104 9.89 -17.98 -0.73
C VAL A 104 9.37 -18.89 0.39
N LYS A 105 8.10 -19.34 0.30
CA LYS A 105 7.52 -20.28 1.27
C LYS A 105 8.19 -21.66 1.23
N THR A 106 8.43 -22.21 0.05
CA THR A 106 9.08 -23.53 -0.10
C THR A 106 10.53 -23.49 0.37
N CYS A 107 11.26 -22.41 0.07
CA CYS A 107 12.65 -22.20 0.47
C CYS A 107 12.79 -21.58 1.86
N LEU A 108 11.69 -21.40 2.60
CA LEU A 108 11.68 -20.76 3.91
C LEU A 108 12.70 -21.36 4.89
N PRO A 109 12.91 -22.69 4.98
CA PRO A 109 13.92 -23.24 5.90
C PRO A 109 15.33 -22.66 5.69
N ILE A 110 15.66 -22.32 4.44
CA ILE A 110 16.96 -21.74 4.06
C ILE A 110 16.93 -20.22 4.21
N LEU A 111 15.82 -19.58 3.81
CA LEU A 111 15.68 -18.12 3.78
C LEU A 111 15.34 -17.51 5.14
N CYS A 112 14.85 -18.31 6.11
CA CYS A 112 14.28 -17.81 7.36
C CYS A 112 15.24 -16.89 8.12
N SER A 113 16.49 -17.31 8.32
CA SER A 113 17.50 -16.49 9.02
C SER A 113 17.74 -15.16 8.31
N THR A 114 17.78 -15.16 6.97
CA THR A 114 17.96 -13.93 6.19
C THR A 114 16.76 -12.99 6.35
N ILE A 115 15.54 -13.53 6.31
CA ILE A 115 14.31 -12.76 6.48
C ILE A 115 14.23 -12.16 7.89
N VAL A 116 14.55 -12.95 8.93
CA VAL A 116 14.63 -12.49 10.33
C VAL A 116 15.61 -11.32 10.46
N ASN A 117 16.80 -11.44 9.87
CA ASN A 117 17.81 -10.38 9.93
C ASN A 117 17.31 -9.10 9.24
N ILE A 118 16.72 -9.20 8.05
CA ILE A 118 16.16 -8.05 7.34
C ILE A 118 15.09 -7.34 8.18
N ILE A 119 14.18 -8.11 8.80
CA ILE A 119 13.10 -7.56 9.62
C ILE A 119 13.66 -6.90 10.87
N ASN A 120 14.51 -7.59 11.63
CA ASN A 120 15.07 -7.06 12.86
C ASN A 120 15.95 -5.83 12.61
N SER A 121 16.75 -5.80 11.54
CA SER A 121 17.50 -4.59 11.17
C SER A 121 16.56 -3.42 10.83
N SER A 122 15.41 -3.69 10.22
CA SER A 122 14.42 -2.64 9.91
C SER A 122 13.73 -2.12 11.17
N LEU A 123 13.39 -3.01 12.11
CA LEU A 123 12.77 -2.69 13.40
C LEU A 123 13.74 -1.91 14.30
N GLU A 124 14.99 -2.37 14.41
CA GLU A 124 16.02 -1.73 15.24
C GLU A 124 16.39 -0.33 14.72
N SER A 125 16.57 -0.19 13.42
CA SER A 125 16.95 1.10 12.82
C SER A 125 15.78 2.05 12.61
N GLY A 126 14.55 1.57 12.71
CA GLY A 126 13.34 2.30 12.33
C GLY A 126 13.27 2.63 10.83
N LYS A 127 14.05 1.94 9.98
CA LYS A 127 14.18 2.24 8.55
C LYS A 127 13.80 1.03 7.71
N VAL A 128 12.83 1.23 6.81
CA VAL A 128 12.48 0.26 5.77
C VAL A 128 13.44 0.43 4.57
N PRO A 129 13.98 -0.67 4.00
CA PRO A 129 14.78 -0.63 2.77
C PRO A 129 14.08 0.09 1.61
N ALA A 130 14.82 0.85 0.80
CA ALA A 130 14.24 1.62 -0.31
C ALA A 130 13.49 0.72 -1.31
N VAL A 131 14.02 -0.47 -1.60
CA VAL A 131 13.38 -1.47 -2.48
C VAL A 131 12.01 -1.92 -1.99
N PHE A 132 11.75 -1.87 -0.69
CA PHE A 132 10.45 -2.22 -0.10
C PHE A 132 9.49 -1.03 -0.05
N LYS A 133 9.94 0.19 -0.37
CA LYS A 133 9.07 1.38 -0.44
C LYS A 133 8.43 1.56 -1.82
N ILE A 134 8.79 0.72 -2.77
CA ILE A 134 8.28 0.74 -4.15
C ILE A 134 7.19 -0.31 -4.28
N ALA A 135 6.13 0.02 -5.01
CA ALA A 135 5.04 -0.88 -5.30
C ALA A 135 4.71 -0.83 -6.80
N ALA A 136 4.33 -1.96 -7.37
CA ALA A 136 3.75 -1.98 -8.71
C ALA A 136 2.27 -1.58 -8.59
N VAL A 137 1.86 -0.51 -9.27
CA VAL A 137 0.49 -0.01 -9.20
C VAL A 137 -0.31 -0.52 -10.39
N THR A 138 -1.46 -1.11 -10.13
CA THR A 138 -2.42 -1.52 -11.16
C THR A 138 -3.73 -0.76 -10.98
N PRO A 139 -4.10 0.14 -11.92
CA PRO A 139 -5.40 0.78 -11.92
C PRO A 139 -6.49 -0.27 -12.18
N ILE A 140 -7.51 -0.34 -11.33
CA ILE A 140 -8.69 -1.19 -11.57
C ILE A 140 -9.98 -0.38 -11.45
N ILE A 141 -10.95 -0.71 -12.30
CA ILE A 141 -12.27 -0.07 -12.28
C ILE A 141 -12.94 -0.30 -10.93
N LYS A 142 -13.50 0.78 -10.35
CA LYS A 142 -14.18 0.77 -9.04
C LYS A 142 -15.40 -0.14 -9.03
N LYS A 143 -16.25 -0.05 -10.04
CA LYS A 143 -17.52 -0.78 -10.15
C LYS A 143 -17.76 -1.23 -11.60
N PRO A 144 -18.39 -2.39 -11.83
CA PRO A 144 -18.80 -2.79 -13.17
C PRO A 144 -19.70 -1.74 -13.83
N GLY A 145 -19.53 -1.50 -15.13
CA GLY A 145 -20.38 -0.59 -15.91
C GLY A 145 -20.01 0.89 -15.84
N LEU A 146 -18.92 1.26 -15.16
CA LEU A 146 -18.35 2.61 -15.25
C LEU A 146 -17.56 2.80 -16.54
N ASP A 147 -17.44 4.05 -16.98
CA ASP A 147 -16.68 4.43 -18.17
C ASP A 147 -15.18 4.13 -17.98
N PRO A 148 -14.58 3.24 -18.81
CA PRO A 148 -13.15 2.94 -18.78
C PRO A 148 -12.25 4.11 -19.22
N GLU A 149 -12.79 5.10 -19.94
CA GLU A 149 -12.01 6.22 -20.44
C GLU A 149 -11.78 7.31 -19.39
N ASP A 150 -12.59 7.33 -18.33
CA ASP A 150 -12.47 8.28 -17.21
C ASP A 150 -11.58 7.71 -16.08
N PRO A 151 -10.37 8.28 -15.84
CA PRO A 151 -9.48 7.84 -14.77
C PRO A 151 -10.10 7.94 -13.37
N SER A 152 -11.10 8.81 -13.17
CA SER A 152 -11.81 8.98 -11.91
C SER A 152 -12.56 7.72 -11.47
N ASN A 153 -12.90 6.84 -12.43
CA ASN A 153 -13.57 5.57 -12.19
C ASN A 153 -12.63 4.46 -11.72
N TYR A 154 -11.32 4.70 -11.65
CA TYR A 154 -10.32 3.72 -11.24
C TYR A 154 -9.85 3.95 -9.81
N ARG A 155 -9.40 2.87 -9.17
CA ARG A 155 -8.62 2.92 -7.93
C ARG A 155 -7.23 2.32 -8.17
N PRO A 156 -6.16 2.91 -7.60
CA PRO A 156 -4.84 2.31 -7.65
C PRO A 156 -4.79 1.13 -6.68
N ILE A 157 -4.36 -0.04 -7.16
CA ILE A 157 -4.02 -1.17 -6.30
C ILE A 157 -2.51 -1.32 -6.27
N SER A 158 -1.93 -1.12 -5.09
CA SER A 158 -0.51 -1.31 -4.85
C SER A 158 -0.21 -2.79 -4.61
N ASN A 159 0.51 -3.42 -5.53
CA ASN A 159 1.09 -4.74 -5.35
C ASN A 159 2.44 -4.60 -4.64
N LEU A 160 2.46 -4.88 -3.34
CA LEU A 160 3.61 -4.70 -2.46
C LEU A 160 4.57 -5.90 -2.52
N PRO A 161 5.89 -5.69 -2.44
CA PRO A 161 6.86 -6.78 -2.30
C PRO A 161 6.51 -7.70 -1.13
N PHE A 162 6.66 -9.02 -1.33
CA PHE A 162 6.21 -10.00 -0.34
C PHE A 162 6.86 -9.79 1.04
N LEU A 163 8.16 -9.49 1.07
CA LEU A 163 8.89 -9.25 2.33
C LEU A 163 8.45 -7.97 3.05
N LEU A 164 8.00 -6.94 2.32
CA LEU A 164 7.41 -5.75 2.95
C LEU A 164 6.15 -6.14 3.71
N ILE A 165 5.28 -6.97 3.12
CA ILE A 165 4.05 -7.43 3.78
C ILE A 165 4.38 -8.17 5.09
N ILE A 166 5.41 -9.04 5.07
CA ILE A 166 5.85 -9.73 6.28
C ILE A 166 6.36 -8.76 7.34
N LEU A 167 7.20 -7.79 6.94
CA LEU A 167 7.69 -6.73 7.83
C LEU A 167 6.54 -5.91 8.43
N LEU A 168 5.52 -5.56 7.63
CA LEU A 168 4.35 -4.82 8.10
C LEU A 168 3.58 -5.57 9.19
N PHE A 169 3.50 -6.90 9.12
CA PHE A 169 2.89 -7.71 10.17
C PHE A 169 3.69 -7.77 11.48
N CYS A 170 4.94 -7.30 11.48
CA CYS A 170 5.77 -7.22 12.67
C CYS A 170 5.62 -5.89 13.43
N PHE A 171 4.98 -4.88 12.83
CA PHE A 171 4.69 -3.63 13.53
C PHE A 171 3.43 -3.78 14.40
N PRO A 172 3.45 -3.31 15.67
CA PRO A 172 2.24 -3.22 16.47
C PRO A 172 1.30 -2.17 15.84
N LEU A 173 0.07 -2.59 15.51
CA LEU A 173 -1.03 -1.70 15.09
C LEU A 173 -1.76 -1.13 16.30
#